data_AF-A0A9P6BYZ2-F1
#
_entry.id   AF-A0A9P6BYZ2-F1
#
_cell.length_a   1.000
_cell.length_b   1.000
_cell.length_c   1.000
_cell.angle_alpha   90.00
_cell.angle_beta   90.00
_cell.angle_gamma   90.00
#
_symmetry.space_group_name_H-M   'P 1'
#
loop_
_entity.id
_entity.type
_entity.pdbx_description
1 polymer ?
#
loop_
_entity_poly.entity_id
_entity_poly.type
_entity_poly.pdbx_seq_one_letter_code
_entity_poly.pdbx_strand_id
1 'polypeptide(L)'
;MSSKSLSIALHQNVASLFANPNGDSATKLAALINKNLGSEGFKQSTASLDALLSSITNQLNLSSFAHRETIDDYVNFVAFTSLQINNQATHPGTILKEGEQPLYRVAPLHPASGPGILGQNLAKTMFDSLWDATSRAVTPDVDTDRDQPKEYYYKASIYATVLARAFALAESFRDSLWRDVEDVLVKGLFSGDEQEPGVFVALTAILLGAGKEIEAYLNGEDKGQGKNWLWYDDVRTESDSTWGWKDVVGALKSQPGPEMMDRLPEYVKDNIELAKKHVASGEGSWDSKRLASEAFRWASIDS
;
A
#
# COMPACT_ATOMS: atom_id res chain seq x y z
N MET A 1 -33.31 -13.95 -3.45
CA MET A 1 -33.37 -12.53 -3.01
C MET A 1 -32.95 -12.36 -1.54
N SER A 2 -31.76 -12.81 -1.12
CA SER A 2 -31.27 -12.71 0.28
C SER A 2 -29.83 -12.16 0.41
N SER A 3 -29.21 -11.67 -0.67
CA SER A 3 -27.81 -11.24 -0.64
C SER A 3 -27.60 -9.85 -0.01
N LYS A 4 -28.60 -8.96 -0.07
CA LYS A 4 -28.48 -7.59 0.48
C LYS A 4 -28.44 -7.53 2.01
N SER A 5 -29.16 -8.42 2.71
CA SER A 5 -29.18 -8.44 4.18
C SER A 5 -27.88 -9.01 4.77
N LEU A 6 -27.25 -9.97 4.09
CA LEU A 6 -25.99 -10.58 4.52
C LEU A 6 -24.82 -9.58 4.44
N SER A 7 -24.80 -8.74 3.39
CA SER A 7 -23.77 -7.73 3.20
C SER A 7 -23.77 -6.70 4.35
N ILE A 8 -24.92 -6.11 4.70
CA ILE A 8 -24.98 -5.06 5.73
C ILE A 8 -24.54 -5.58 7.11
N ALA A 9 -24.96 -6.79 7.49
CA ALA A 9 -24.57 -7.39 8.78
C ALA A 9 -23.06 -7.71 8.84
N LEU A 10 -22.46 -8.11 7.71
CA LEU A 10 -21.02 -8.37 7.62
C LEU A 10 -20.20 -7.10 7.89
N HIS A 11 -20.58 -5.98 7.27
CA HIS A 11 -19.86 -4.70 7.40
C HIS A 11 -19.99 -4.11 8.83
N GLN A 12 -21.16 -4.24 9.46
CA GLN A 12 -21.36 -3.77 10.85
C GLN A 12 -20.46 -4.51 11.84
N ASN A 13 -20.25 -5.81 11.64
CA ASN A 13 -19.36 -6.60 12.49
C ASN A 13 -17.91 -6.12 12.37
N VAL A 14 -17.41 -5.89 11.15
CA VAL A 14 -16.02 -5.44 10.94
C VAL A 14 -15.75 -4.10 11.63
N ALA A 15 -16.61 -3.10 11.42
CA ALA A 15 -16.44 -1.78 12.03
C ALA A 15 -16.38 -1.85 13.57
N SER A 16 -17.26 -2.63 14.20
CA SER A 16 -17.26 -2.79 15.65
C SER A 16 -15.99 -3.45 16.21
N LEU A 17 -15.35 -4.34 15.44
CA LEU A 17 -14.10 -4.99 15.84
C LEU A 17 -12.90 -4.03 15.75
N PHE A 18 -12.90 -3.11 14.77
CA PHE A 18 -11.90 -2.05 14.66
C PHE A 18 -12.04 -0.95 15.70
N ALA A 19 -13.24 -0.76 16.27
CA ALA A 19 -13.44 0.19 17.37
C ALA A 19 -12.70 -0.22 18.65
N ASN A 20 -12.29 -1.49 18.77
CA ASN A 20 -11.53 -1.99 19.91
C ASN A 20 -10.51 -3.05 19.43
N PRO A 21 -9.40 -2.62 18.78
CA PRO A 21 -8.49 -3.49 18.04
C PRO A 21 -7.56 -4.28 18.97
N ASN A 22 -8.13 -5.24 19.71
CA ASN A 22 -7.44 -6.09 20.67
C ASN A 22 -7.44 -7.57 20.24
N GLY A 23 -6.83 -8.44 21.04
CA GLY A 23 -6.71 -9.87 20.74
C GLY A 23 -8.05 -10.58 20.56
N ASP A 24 -9.05 -10.29 21.39
CA ASP A 24 -10.39 -10.89 21.29
C ASP A 24 -11.09 -10.47 19.99
N SER A 25 -10.98 -9.20 19.62
CA SER A 25 -11.51 -8.69 18.35
C SER A 25 -10.83 -9.35 17.15
N ALA A 26 -9.51 -9.59 17.22
CA ALA A 26 -8.75 -10.23 16.17
C ALA A 26 -9.15 -11.70 16.02
N THR A 27 -9.34 -12.42 17.13
CA THR A 27 -9.84 -13.80 17.13
C THR A 27 -11.25 -13.89 16.55
N LYS A 28 -12.14 -12.95 16.89
CA LYS A 28 -13.47 -12.89 16.28
C LYS A 28 -13.40 -12.62 14.78
N LEU A 29 -12.53 -11.71 14.34
CA LEU A 29 -12.36 -11.39 12.92
C LEU A 29 -11.79 -12.59 12.15
N ALA A 30 -10.77 -13.26 12.69
CA ALA A 30 -10.21 -14.47 12.11
C ALA A 30 -11.24 -15.61 12.02
N ALA A 31 -12.08 -15.78 13.04
CA ALA A 31 -13.17 -16.75 13.01
C ALA A 31 -14.20 -16.44 11.89
N LEU A 32 -14.50 -15.15 11.63
CA LEU A 32 -15.34 -14.75 10.51
C LEU A 32 -14.70 -15.10 9.16
N ILE A 33 -13.39 -14.88 9.01
CA ILE A 33 -12.64 -15.24 7.80
C ILE A 33 -12.65 -16.76 7.61
N ASN A 34 -12.26 -17.52 8.63
CA ASN A 34 -12.24 -18.99 8.62
C ASN A 34 -13.61 -19.60 8.31
N LYS A 35 -14.71 -19.00 8.79
CA LYS A 35 -16.07 -19.42 8.47
C LYS A 35 -16.41 -19.23 6.98
N ASN A 36 -15.89 -18.17 6.35
CA ASN A 36 -16.15 -17.85 4.95
C ASN A 36 -15.20 -18.53 3.97
N LEU A 37 -14.12 -19.15 4.46
CA LEU A 37 -13.19 -19.95 3.66
C LEU A 37 -13.75 -21.33 3.28
N GLY A 38 -14.84 -21.77 3.91
CA GLY A 38 -15.42 -23.10 3.71
C GLY A 38 -14.60 -24.20 4.39
N SER A 39 -15.26 -25.23 4.91
CA SER A 39 -14.61 -26.28 5.69
C SER A 39 -14.05 -27.44 4.87
N GLU A 40 -14.33 -27.54 3.56
CA GLU A 40 -13.93 -28.71 2.77
C GLU A 40 -13.68 -28.34 1.30
N GLY A 41 -12.42 -28.46 0.85
CA GLY A 41 -11.94 -28.92 -0.47
C GLY A 41 -12.67 -28.54 -1.78
N PHE A 42 -13.64 -27.64 -1.80
CA PHE A 42 -14.55 -27.46 -2.92
C PHE A 42 -14.82 -25.99 -3.22
N LYS A 43 -14.90 -25.73 -4.53
CA LYS A 43 -15.26 -24.52 -5.30
C LYS A 43 -16.44 -23.72 -4.74
N GLN A 44 -16.38 -23.20 -3.54
CA GLN A 44 -17.29 -22.15 -3.09
C GLN A 44 -16.91 -20.85 -3.78
N SER A 45 -17.92 -20.12 -4.23
CA SER A 45 -17.79 -18.75 -4.74
C SER A 45 -17.01 -17.92 -3.72
N THR A 46 -15.82 -17.42 -4.09
CA THR A 46 -14.98 -16.56 -3.23
C THR A 46 -15.65 -15.22 -2.93
N ALA A 47 -16.72 -14.85 -3.64
CA ALA A 47 -17.36 -13.54 -3.54
C ALA A 47 -17.72 -13.09 -2.11
N SER A 48 -18.14 -13.99 -1.21
CA SER A 48 -18.43 -13.63 0.19
C SER A 48 -17.17 -13.37 1.01
N LEU A 49 -16.11 -14.13 0.75
CA LEU A 49 -14.79 -13.92 1.35
C LEU A 49 -14.15 -12.65 0.79
N ASP A 50 -14.17 -12.44 -0.53
CA ASP A 50 -13.69 -11.22 -1.18
C ASP A 50 -14.35 -9.98 -0.59
N ALA A 51 -15.69 -9.99 -0.44
CA ALA A 51 -16.43 -8.90 0.19
C ALA A 51 -16.03 -8.68 1.66
N LEU A 52 -15.79 -9.75 2.42
CA LEU A 52 -15.30 -9.65 3.81
C LEU A 52 -13.91 -9.02 3.86
N LEU A 53 -12.96 -9.55 3.06
CA LEU A 53 -11.58 -9.07 3.02
C LEU A 53 -11.54 -7.59 2.61
N SER A 54 -12.27 -7.21 1.56
CA SER A 54 -12.41 -5.80 1.15
C SER A 54 -13.05 -4.94 2.24
N SER A 55 -14.02 -5.45 3.01
CA SER A 55 -14.57 -4.70 4.14
C SER A 55 -13.53 -4.47 5.25
N ILE A 56 -12.62 -5.42 5.47
CA ILE A 56 -11.54 -5.31 6.46
C ILE A 56 -10.53 -4.25 6.04
N THR A 57 -10.06 -4.29 4.79
CA THR A 57 -9.07 -3.32 4.28
C THR A 57 -9.67 -1.91 4.14
N ASN A 58 -10.93 -1.81 3.71
CA ASN A 58 -11.65 -0.53 3.70
C ASN A 58 -11.80 0.06 5.11
N GLN A 59 -12.09 -0.77 6.11
CA GLN A 59 -12.20 -0.30 7.49
C GLN A 59 -10.83 0.10 8.05
N LEU A 60 -9.76 -0.63 7.74
CA LEU A 60 -8.39 -0.22 8.06
C LEU A 60 -8.13 1.19 7.52
N ASN A 61 -8.36 1.42 6.23
CA ASN A 61 -8.18 2.72 5.60
C ASN A 61 -9.02 3.81 6.27
N LEU A 62 -10.32 3.56 6.48
CA LEU A 62 -11.22 4.53 7.11
C LEU A 62 -10.75 4.91 8.52
N SER A 63 -10.34 3.92 9.32
CA SER A 63 -9.79 4.14 10.65
C SER A 63 -8.46 4.90 10.59
N SER A 64 -7.61 4.63 9.60
CA SER A 64 -6.35 5.35 9.36
C SER A 64 -6.56 6.81 8.96
N PHE A 65 -7.63 7.13 8.22
CA PHE A 65 -8.01 8.53 7.95
C PHE A 65 -8.41 9.26 9.23
N ALA A 66 -9.20 8.61 10.08
CA ALA A 66 -9.67 9.21 11.34
C ALA A 66 -8.56 9.36 12.40
N HIS A 67 -7.60 8.42 12.42
CA HIS A 67 -6.59 8.30 13.48
C HIS A 67 -5.22 7.94 12.89
N ARG A 68 -4.66 8.86 12.11
CA ARG A 68 -3.39 8.64 11.39
C ARG A 68 -2.19 8.35 12.30
N GLU A 69 -2.20 8.85 13.54
CA GLU A 69 -1.14 8.63 14.52
C GLU A 69 -1.14 7.20 15.09
N THR A 70 -2.23 6.44 14.87
CA THR A 70 -2.41 5.08 15.38
C THR A 70 -2.54 4.04 14.26
N ILE A 71 -2.02 4.35 13.06
CA ILE A 71 -2.01 3.39 11.93
C ILE A 71 -1.31 2.09 12.31
N ASP A 72 -0.22 2.17 13.09
CA ASP A 72 0.52 0.99 13.57
C ASP A 72 -0.37 0.04 14.38
N ASP A 73 -1.29 0.57 15.21
CA ASP A 73 -2.22 -0.24 16.01
C ASP A 73 -3.19 -1.03 15.11
N TYR A 74 -3.73 -0.39 14.07
CA TYR A 74 -4.63 -1.05 13.13
C TYR A 74 -3.90 -2.05 12.22
N VAL A 75 -2.68 -1.72 11.79
CA VAL A 75 -1.84 -2.65 11.02
C VAL A 75 -1.51 -3.89 11.87
N ASN A 76 -1.08 -3.70 13.11
CA ASN A 76 -0.80 -4.81 14.03
C ASN A 76 -2.05 -5.64 14.32
N PHE A 77 -3.22 -5.01 14.43
CA PHE A 77 -4.49 -5.72 14.57
C PHE A 77 -4.82 -6.61 13.38
N VAL A 78 -4.66 -6.11 12.15
CA VAL A 78 -4.89 -6.89 10.92
C VAL A 78 -3.84 -7.99 10.77
N ALA A 79 -2.57 -7.72 11.07
CA ALA A 79 -1.50 -8.70 11.06
C ALA A 79 -1.72 -9.80 12.10
N PHE A 80 -2.10 -9.45 13.33
CA PHE A 80 -2.41 -10.42 14.37
C PHE A 80 -3.65 -11.26 14.03
N THR A 81 -4.65 -10.67 13.37
CA THR A 81 -5.80 -11.40 12.82
C THR A 81 -5.37 -12.42 11.77
N SER A 82 -4.45 -12.05 10.87
CA SER A 82 -4.01 -12.94 9.79
C SER A 82 -3.30 -14.18 10.30
N LEU A 83 -2.52 -14.05 11.38
CA LEU A 83 -1.85 -15.17 12.04
C LEU A 83 -2.82 -16.20 12.64
N GLN A 84 -4.10 -15.86 12.80
CA GLN A 84 -5.14 -16.74 13.31
C GLN A 84 -6.01 -17.35 12.19
N ILE A 85 -5.74 -17.02 10.92
CA ILE A 85 -6.38 -17.68 9.78
C ILE A 85 -5.83 -19.12 9.70
N ASN A 86 -6.69 -20.07 9.36
CA ASN A 86 -6.30 -21.47 9.16
C ASN A 86 -5.18 -21.56 8.12
N ASN A 87 -4.02 -22.13 8.47
CA ASN A 87 -2.87 -22.27 7.56
C ASN A 87 -3.17 -23.12 6.31
N GLN A 88 -4.21 -23.97 6.34
CA GLN A 88 -4.66 -24.74 5.19
C GLN A 88 -5.65 -23.97 4.29
N ALA A 89 -6.10 -22.80 4.73
CA ALA A 89 -6.93 -21.92 3.92
C ALA A 89 -6.18 -21.51 2.66
N THR A 90 -6.87 -21.52 1.53
CA THR A 90 -6.32 -21.05 0.26
C THR A 90 -7.31 -20.08 -0.38
N HIS A 91 -6.77 -19.02 -0.99
CA HIS A 91 -7.48 -18.11 -1.86
C HIS A 91 -6.94 -18.30 -3.28
N PRO A 92 -7.78 -18.59 -4.29
CA PRO A 92 -7.31 -18.86 -5.65
C PRO A 92 -6.83 -17.62 -6.40
N GLY A 93 -7.05 -16.42 -5.84
CA GLY A 93 -6.79 -15.15 -6.50
C GLY A 93 -7.90 -14.74 -7.47
N THR A 94 -7.64 -13.72 -8.28
CA THR A 94 -8.53 -13.31 -9.37
C THR A 94 -8.46 -14.33 -10.51
N ILE A 95 -9.56 -15.03 -10.75
CA ILE A 95 -9.68 -15.99 -11.85
C ILE A 95 -10.07 -15.22 -13.13
N LEU A 96 -9.10 -14.99 -14.00
CA LEU A 96 -9.31 -14.43 -15.35
C LEU A 96 -9.61 -15.56 -16.34
N LYS A 97 -10.46 -15.30 -17.34
CA LYS A 97 -10.63 -16.23 -18.46
C LYS A 97 -9.38 -16.26 -19.34
N GLU A 98 -9.17 -17.35 -20.08
CA GLU A 98 -8.06 -17.44 -21.02
C GLU A 98 -8.12 -16.28 -22.03
N GLY A 99 -7.02 -15.52 -22.13
CA GLY A 99 -6.92 -14.32 -22.98
C GLY A 99 -7.53 -13.03 -22.38
N GLU A 100 -8.16 -13.10 -21.21
CA GLU A 100 -8.67 -11.92 -20.50
C GLU A 100 -7.52 -11.21 -19.78
N GLN A 101 -7.30 -9.95 -20.13
CA GLN A 101 -6.36 -9.09 -19.42
C GLN A 101 -7.02 -8.51 -18.17
N PRO A 102 -6.26 -8.28 -17.08
CA PRO A 102 -6.76 -7.52 -15.94
C PRO A 102 -7.34 -6.17 -16.41
N LEU A 103 -8.37 -5.69 -15.71
CA LEU A 103 -8.87 -4.35 -15.97
C LEU A 103 -7.73 -3.34 -15.74
N TYR A 104 -7.62 -2.37 -16.65
CA TYR A 104 -6.72 -1.23 -16.48
C TYR A 104 -6.97 -0.58 -15.12
N ARG A 105 -5.89 -0.28 -14.37
CA ARG A 105 -5.91 0.33 -13.02
C ARG A 105 -6.35 -0.54 -11.85
N VAL A 106 -6.41 -1.86 -12.02
CA VAL A 106 -6.81 -2.78 -10.93
C VAL A 106 -5.76 -3.86 -10.77
N ALA A 107 -5.24 -4.02 -9.54
CA ALA A 107 -4.35 -5.14 -9.25
C ALA A 107 -5.14 -6.46 -9.26
N PRO A 108 -4.65 -7.50 -9.97
CA PRO A 108 -5.20 -8.84 -9.77
C PRO A 108 -4.82 -9.32 -8.36
N LEU A 109 -5.76 -10.01 -7.71
CA LEU A 109 -5.47 -10.70 -6.46
C LEU A 109 -4.67 -11.96 -6.78
N HIS A 110 -3.50 -12.14 -6.17
CA HIS A 110 -2.71 -13.35 -6.37
C HIS A 110 -3.20 -14.51 -5.49
N PRO A 111 -2.96 -15.76 -5.88
CA PRO A 111 -3.19 -16.90 -5.01
C PRO A 111 -2.41 -16.75 -3.69
N ALA A 112 -3.05 -17.10 -2.57
CA ALA A 112 -2.43 -17.04 -1.26
C ALA A 112 -2.99 -18.10 -0.30
N SER A 113 -2.25 -18.36 0.78
CA SER A 113 -2.66 -19.31 1.81
C SER A 113 -2.45 -18.76 3.22
N GLY A 114 -3.27 -19.22 4.16
CA GLY A 114 -3.16 -18.87 5.57
C GLY A 114 -3.09 -17.35 5.81
N PRO A 115 -2.10 -16.85 6.58
CA PRO A 115 -1.94 -15.42 6.85
C PRO A 115 -1.78 -14.55 5.58
N GLY A 116 -1.22 -15.10 4.51
CA GLY A 116 -0.98 -14.38 3.26
C GLY A 116 -2.26 -13.94 2.55
N ILE A 117 -3.42 -14.53 2.86
CA ILE A 117 -4.71 -14.15 2.26
C ILE A 117 -5.06 -12.70 2.56
N LEU A 118 -4.90 -12.26 3.82
CA LEU A 118 -5.11 -10.85 4.18
C LEU A 118 -4.01 -9.96 3.60
N GLY A 119 -2.76 -10.43 3.57
CA GLY A 119 -1.64 -9.70 2.96
C GLY A 119 -1.88 -9.38 1.48
N GLN A 120 -2.33 -10.35 0.69
CA GLN A 120 -2.65 -10.14 -0.73
C GLN A 120 -3.86 -9.24 -0.94
N ASN A 121 -4.89 -9.33 -0.09
CA ASN A 121 -6.04 -8.43 -0.20
C ASN A 121 -5.66 -6.99 0.16
N LEU A 122 -4.80 -6.81 1.17
CA LEU A 122 -4.25 -5.51 1.51
C LEU A 122 -3.42 -4.95 0.36
N ALA A 123 -2.51 -5.74 -0.22
CA ALA A 123 -1.72 -5.35 -1.39
C ALA A 123 -2.59 -4.84 -2.54
N LYS A 124 -3.58 -5.64 -2.95
CA LYS A 124 -4.56 -5.23 -3.96
C LYS A 124 -5.24 -3.90 -3.60
N THR A 125 -5.69 -3.75 -2.36
CA THR A 125 -6.40 -2.54 -1.92
C THR A 125 -5.47 -1.31 -1.93
N MET A 126 -4.21 -1.49 -1.53
CA MET A 126 -3.21 -0.42 -1.52
C MET A 126 -2.84 0.00 -2.93
N PHE A 127 -2.64 -0.94 -3.85
CA PHE A 127 -2.46 -0.66 -5.28
C PHE A 127 -3.60 0.21 -5.81
N ASP A 128 -4.84 -0.25 -5.65
CA ASP A 128 -6.02 0.44 -6.19
C ASP A 128 -6.18 1.84 -5.55
N SER A 129 -5.89 1.98 -4.25
CA SER A 129 -6.04 3.24 -3.50
C SER A 129 -4.92 4.24 -3.77
N LEU A 130 -3.71 3.78 -4.07
CA LEU A 130 -2.56 4.62 -4.41
C LEU A 130 -2.45 4.91 -5.90
N TRP A 131 -3.26 4.26 -6.74
CA TRP A 131 -3.18 4.40 -8.19
C TRP A 131 -3.15 5.87 -8.63
N ASP A 132 -4.17 6.66 -8.24
CA ASP A 132 -4.29 8.06 -8.67
C ASP A 132 -3.13 8.94 -8.16
N ALA A 133 -2.46 8.53 -7.09
CA ALA A 133 -1.32 9.27 -6.54
C ALA A 133 0.01 8.84 -7.16
N THR A 134 0.11 7.65 -7.74
CA THR A 134 1.39 7.06 -8.17
C THR A 134 1.47 6.87 -9.68
N SER A 135 0.31 6.86 -10.35
CA SER A 135 0.14 6.48 -11.74
C SER A 135 -0.82 7.45 -12.41
N ARG A 136 -0.65 7.69 -13.70
CA ARG A 136 -1.51 8.58 -14.49
C ARG A 136 -1.86 7.92 -15.81
N ALA A 137 -3.10 8.13 -16.24
CA ALA A 137 -3.61 7.59 -17.50
C ALA A 137 -3.73 8.64 -18.61
N VAL A 138 -3.25 9.85 -18.32
CA VAL A 138 -3.31 11.01 -19.20
C VAL A 138 -1.92 11.64 -19.25
N THR A 139 -1.65 12.35 -20.34
CA THR A 139 -0.39 13.06 -20.53
C THR A 139 -0.12 13.98 -19.34
N PRO A 140 1.11 13.97 -18.78
CA PRO A 140 1.49 14.92 -17.74
C PRO A 140 1.18 16.35 -18.16
N ASP A 141 0.46 17.08 -17.30
CA ASP A 141 0.07 18.47 -17.52
C ASP A 141 0.54 19.30 -16.32
N VAL A 142 1.40 20.27 -16.59
CA VAL A 142 2.12 21.05 -15.56
C VAL A 142 1.16 21.83 -14.67
N ASP A 143 0.12 22.40 -15.26
CA ASP A 143 -0.85 23.22 -14.53
C ASP A 143 -1.72 22.31 -13.64
N THR A 144 -2.19 21.19 -14.19
CA THR A 144 -2.96 20.18 -13.45
C THR A 144 -2.15 19.59 -12.29
N ASP A 145 -0.88 19.26 -12.51
CA ASP A 145 0.01 18.71 -11.49
C ASP A 145 0.24 19.71 -10.33
N ARG A 146 0.38 21.00 -10.66
CA ARG A 146 0.59 22.08 -9.69
C ARG A 146 -0.68 22.42 -8.90
N ASP A 147 -1.84 22.30 -9.54
CA ASP A 147 -3.13 22.68 -8.98
C ASP A 147 -3.84 21.55 -8.22
N GLN A 148 -3.17 20.41 -7.99
CA GLN A 148 -3.73 19.32 -7.19
C GLN A 148 -4.10 19.82 -5.78
N PRO A 149 -5.31 19.51 -5.29
CA PRO A 149 -5.74 19.96 -3.99
C PRO A 149 -4.94 19.30 -2.87
N LYS A 150 -4.79 19.97 -1.73
CA LYS A 150 -4.12 19.40 -0.55
C LYS A 150 -4.71 18.05 -0.11
N GLU A 151 -6.01 17.84 -0.30
CA GLU A 151 -6.71 16.56 -0.03
C GLU A 151 -6.11 15.39 -0.83
N TYR A 152 -5.69 15.61 -2.07
CA TYR A 152 -5.05 14.60 -2.91
C TYR A 152 -3.77 14.08 -2.25
N TYR A 153 -2.90 14.99 -1.80
CA TYR A 153 -1.67 14.62 -1.11
C TYR A 153 -1.95 14.00 0.28
N TYR A 154 -2.96 14.49 0.99
CA TYR A 154 -3.37 13.92 2.27
C TYR A 154 -3.76 12.44 2.13
N LYS A 155 -4.61 12.09 1.15
CA LYS A 155 -4.99 10.70 0.86
C LYS A 155 -3.77 9.84 0.53
N ALA A 156 -2.87 10.32 -0.34
CA ALA A 156 -1.63 9.63 -0.66
C ALA A 156 -0.78 9.36 0.59
N SER A 157 -0.68 10.32 1.51
CA SER A 157 0.09 10.15 2.76
C SER A 157 -0.49 9.07 3.67
N ILE A 158 -1.82 8.96 3.77
CA ILE A 158 -2.48 7.96 4.60
C ILE A 158 -2.28 6.57 4.01
N TYR A 159 -2.63 6.35 2.74
CA TYR A 159 -2.49 5.04 2.10
C TYR A 159 -1.03 4.57 2.06
N ALA A 160 -0.10 5.45 1.75
CA ALA A 160 1.31 5.09 1.71
C ALA A 160 1.88 4.83 3.12
N THR A 161 1.37 5.51 4.15
CA THR A 161 1.72 5.17 5.54
C THR A 161 1.20 3.79 5.92
N VAL A 162 -0.04 3.44 5.54
CA VAL A 162 -0.57 2.08 5.74
C VAL A 162 0.33 1.05 5.04
N LEU A 163 0.67 1.26 3.77
CA LEU A 163 1.55 0.37 3.00
C LEU A 163 2.93 0.22 3.67
N ALA A 164 3.59 1.33 4.00
CA ALA A 164 4.92 1.33 4.62
C ALA A 164 4.90 0.59 5.96
N ARG A 165 3.96 0.95 6.84
CA ARG A 165 3.88 0.36 8.18
C ARG A 165 3.46 -1.11 8.13
N ALA A 166 2.59 -1.50 7.20
CA ALA A 166 2.27 -2.91 6.97
C ALA A 166 3.49 -3.72 6.50
N PHE A 167 4.29 -3.17 5.57
CA PHE A 167 5.52 -3.82 5.13
C PHE A 167 6.55 -3.96 6.27
N ALA A 168 6.68 -2.92 7.10
CA ALA A 168 7.62 -2.90 8.21
C ALA A 168 7.23 -3.90 9.32
N LEU A 169 5.97 -3.84 9.78
CA LEU A 169 5.49 -4.52 10.98
C LEU A 169 4.98 -5.95 10.72
N ALA A 170 4.45 -6.25 9.53
CA ALA A 170 3.83 -7.53 9.23
C ALA A 170 4.69 -8.34 8.26
N GLU A 171 5.68 -9.08 8.79
CA GLU A 171 6.59 -9.90 7.98
C GLU A 171 5.85 -10.86 7.04
N SER A 172 4.75 -11.46 7.50
CA SER A 172 3.89 -12.35 6.70
C SER A 172 3.24 -11.69 5.48
N PHE A 173 3.25 -10.35 5.39
CA PHE A 173 2.67 -9.60 4.27
C PHE A 173 3.73 -9.10 3.28
N ARG A 174 5.02 -9.11 3.64
CA ARG A 174 6.08 -8.44 2.85
C ARG A 174 6.10 -8.87 1.39
N ASP A 175 6.05 -10.17 1.12
CA ASP A 175 6.08 -10.68 -0.26
C ASP A 175 4.83 -10.26 -1.06
N SER A 176 3.68 -10.10 -0.38
CA SER A 176 2.45 -9.63 -1.03
C SER A 176 2.51 -8.14 -1.34
N LEU A 177 3.02 -7.34 -0.39
CA LEU A 177 3.11 -5.89 -0.48
C LEU A 177 4.31 -5.40 -1.30
N TRP A 178 5.31 -6.26 -1.54
CA TRP A 178 6.55 -5.88 -2.22
C TRP A 178 6.28 -5.24 -3.57
N ARG A 179 5.34 -5.79 -4.35
CA ARG A 179 5.00 -5.23 -5.67
C ARG A 179 4.56 -3.77 -5.58
N ASP A 180 3.74 -3.42 -4.60
CA ASP A 180 3.23 -2.06 -4.44
C ASP A 180 4.34 -1.12 -3.96
N VAL A 181 5.17 -1.59 -3.03
CA VAL A 181 6.37 -0.85 -2.58
C VAL A 181 7.33 -0.61 -3.74
N GLU A 182 7.58 -1.65 -4.53
CA GLU A 182 8.44 -1.63 -5.70
C GLU A 182 7.92 -0.68 -6.77
N ASP A 183 6.61 -0.69 -7.06
CA ASP A 183 6.00 0.24 -8.00
C ASP A 183 6.19 1.70 -7.56
N VAL A 184 6.00 2.03 -6.28
CA VAL A 184 6.26 3.40 -5.79
C VAL A 184 7.74 3.76 -5.94
N LEU A 185 8.66 2.83 -5.63
CA LEU A 185 10.10 3.07 -5.80
C LEU A 185 10.46 3.28 -7.28
N VAL A 186 9.96 2.44 -8.18
CA VAL A 186 10.22 2.57 -9.63
C VAL A 186 9.66 3.86 -10.17
N LYS A 187 8.38 4.15 -9.89
CA LYS A 187 7.70 5.35 -10.36
C LYS A 187 8.33 6.61 -9.77
N GLY A 188 8.71 6.61 -8.50
CA GLY A 188 9.28 7.77 -7.82
C GLY A 188 10.78 7.99 -8.04
N LEU A 189 11.56 6.94 -8.34
CA LEU A 189 13.03 7.04 -8.41
C LEU A 189 13.61 6.77 -9.80
N PHE A 190 12.98 5.92 -10.60
CA PHE A 190 13.56 5.38 -11.82
C PHE A 190 12.80 5.75 -13.10
N SER A 191 11.93 6.78 -13.09
CA SER A 191 10.96 7.01 -14.19
C SER A 191 10.98 8.41 -14.83
N GLY A 192 12.14 9.06 -14.88
CA GLY A 192 12.30 10.37 -15.54
C GLY A 192 11.44 11.48 -14.92
N ASP A 193 11.08 12.51 -15.69
CA ASP A 193 10.32 13.68 -15.20
C ASP A 193 8.79 13.56 -15.40
N GLU A 194 8.29 12.41 -15.86
CA GLU A 194 6.86 12.18 -16.17
C GLU A 194 6.05 11.64 -14.97
N GLN A 195 6.61 11.74 -13.78
CA GLN A 195 6.14 11.12 -12.54
C GLN A 195 4.93 11.85 -11.97
N GLU A 196 3.97 11.12 -11.40
CA GLU A 196 2.81 11.71 -10.73
C GLU A 196 3.21 12.42 -9.42
N PRO A 197 2.81 13.68 -9.14
CA PRO A 197 3.22 14.41 -7.93
C PRO A 197 2.98 13.68 -6.61
N GLY A 198 1.88 12.93 -6.52
CA GLY A 198 1.52 12.15 -5.34
C GLY A 198 2.53 11.03 -5.02
N VAL A 199 3.32 10.58 -6.01
CA VAL A 199 4.27 9.48 -5.84
C VAL A 199 5.33 9.85 -4.84
N PHE A 200 5.66 11.14 -4.72
CA PHE A 200 6.68 11.60 -3.79
C PHE A 200 6.19 11.66 -2.35
N VAL A 201 4.89 11.88 -2.14
CA VAL A 201 4.30 11.70 -0.81
C VAL A 201 4.35 10.22 -0.43
N ALA A 202 4.02 9.33 -1.37
CA ALA A 202 4.07 7.90 -1.14
C ALA A 202 5.51 7.41 -0.89
N LEU A 203 6.45 7.86 -1.71
CA LEU A 203 7.88 7.57 -1.59
C LEU A 203 8.43 8.05 -0.24
N THR A 204 8.11 9.26 0.21
CA THR A 204 8.50 9.74 1.54
C THR A 204 7.96 8.83 2.63
N ALA A 205 6.68 8.45 2.58
CA ALA A 205 6.07 7.57 3.59
C ALA A 205 6.77 6.21 3.63
N ILE A 206 7.08 5.63 2.47
CA ILE A 206 7.79 4.34 2.35
C ILE A 206 9.22 4.43 2.88
N LEU A 207 9.99 5.44 2.47
CA LEU A 207 11.39 5.56 2.87
C LEU A 207 11.55 5.87 4.36
N LEU A 208 10.71 6.76 4.90
CA LEU A 208 10.73 7.07 6.34
C LEU A 208 10.10 5.94 7.16
N GLY A 209 9.01 5.34 6.69
CA GLY A 209 8.20 4.39 7.45
C GLY A 209 8.60 2.93 7.33
N ALA A 210 9.37 2.56 6.31
CA ALA A 210 9.77 1.17 6.05
C ALA A 210 11.18 1.03 5.44
N GLY A 211 11.96 2.12 5.37
CA GLY A 211 13.25 2.14 4.68
C GLY A 211 14.22 1.07 5.17
N LYS A 212 14.29 0.83 6.48
CA LYS A 212 15.16 -0.20 7.07
C LYS A 212 14.74 -1.62 6.70
N GLU A 213 13.44 -1.90 6.71
CA GLU A 213 12.92 -3.22 6.35
C GLU A 213 13.05 -3.45 4.84
N ILE A 214 12.92 -2.41 4.01
CA ILE A 214 13.18 -2.48 2.56
C ILE A 214 14.66 -2.72 2.29
N GLU A 215 15.57 -2.00 2.96
CA GLU A 215 17.01 -2.25 2.90
C GLU A 215 17.31 -3.72 3.24
N ALA A 216 16.76 -4.22 4.34
CA ALA A 216 16.95 -5.61 4.75
C ALA A 216 16.36 -6.60 3.71
N TYR A 217 15.21 -6.29 3.13
CA TYR A 217 14.56 -7.12 2.11
C TYR A 217 15.38 -7.19 0.81
N LEU A 218 16.03 -6.10 0.43
CA LEU A 218 16.88 -5.97 -0.76
C LEU A 218 18.32 -6.46 -0.56
N ASN A 219 18.81 -6.59 0.68
CA ASN A 219 20.22 -6.94 0.95
C ASN A 219 20.60 -8.40 0.64
N GLY A 220 19.65 -9.26 0.23
CA GLY A 220 19.89 -10.69 -0.03
C GLY A 220 20.22 -11.05 -1.48
N GLU A 221 19.55 -10.41 -2.43
CA GLU A 221 19.60 -10.64 -3.89
C GLU A 221 19.06 -9.32 -4.50
N ASP A 222 19.45 -8.90 -5.71
CA ASP A 222 18.87 -7.71 -6.36
C ASP A 222 17.38 -7.95 -6.69
N LYS A 223 16.55 -7.94 -5.63
CA LYS A 223 15.12 -8.29 -5.66
C LYS A 223 14.28 -7.20 -6.29
N GLY A 224 14.81 -5.97 -6.35
CA GLY A 224 14.19 -4.92 -7.14
C GLY A 224 14.25 -5.31 -8.61
N GLN A 225 13.09 -5.35 -9.24
CA GLN A 225 12.93 -5.68 -10.65
C GLN A 225 12.38 -4.48 -11.41
N GLY A 226 12.78 -4.35 -12.66
CA GLY A 226 12.29 -3.32 -13.55
C GLY A 226 12.84 -1.92 -13.27
N LYS A 227 13.12 -1.18 -14.35
CA LYS A 227 13.38 0.27 -14.32
C LYS A 227 12.58 0.96 -15.43
N ASN A 228 12.55 2.29 -15.39
CA ASN A 228 11.95 3.16 -16.42
C ASN A 228 10.46 2.86 -16.66
N TRP A 229 9.59 3.55 -15.94
CA TRP A 229 8.15 3.47 -16.15
C TRP A 229 7.68 4.33 -17.31
N LEU A 230 6.81 3.78 -18.14
CA LEU A 230 6.02 4.54 -19.11
C LEU A 230 4.61 4.74 -18.58
N TRP A 231 4.22 6.00 -18.41
CA TRP A 231 2.90 6.34 -17.83
C TRP A 231 1.73 5.94 -18.73
N TYR A 232 1.83 6.07 -20.07
CA TYR A 232 0.70 5.87 -20.97
C TYR A 232 0.28 4.40 -21.11
N ASP A 233 1.22 3.47 -20.95
CA ASP A 233 0.97 2.03 -21.00
C ASP A 233 0.98 1.38 -19.61
N ASP A 234 1.38 2.13 -18.58
CA ASP A 234 1.52 1.63 -17.21
C ASP A 234 2.44 0.40 -17.13
N VAL A 235 3.60 0.50 -17.80
CA VAL A 235 4.58 -0.61 -17.92
C VAL A 235 6.00 -0.16 -17.63
N ARG A 236 6.82 -1.11 -17.15
CA ARG A 236 8.28 -0.95 -17.02
C ARG A 236 8.92 -1.29 -18.37
N THR A 237 9.68 -0.37 -18.97
CA THR A 237 10.37 -0.64 -20.26
C THR A 237 11.60 -1.49 -20.12
N GLU A 238 12.19 -1.54 -18.93
CA GLU A 238 13.33 -2.38 -18.63
C GLU A 238 12.94 -3.44 -17.60
N SER A 239 11.94 -4.28 -17.91
CA SER A 239 11.38 -5.27 -16.97
C SER A 239 12.41 -6.20 -16.32
N ASP A 240 13.49 -6.51 -17.03
CA ASP A 240 14.51 -7.47 -16.62
C ASP A 240 15.68 -6.81 -15.86
N SER A 241 15.70 -5.48 -15.76
CA SER A 241 16.74 -4.76 -15.00
C SER A 241 16.57 -5.01 -13.51
N THR A 242 17.64 -5.42 -12.84
CA THR A 242 17.64 -5.60 -11.38
C THR A 242 18.25 -4.41 -10.65
N TRP A 243 17.89 -4.23 -9.38
CA TRP A 243 18.43 -3.18 -8.53
C TRP A 243 18.31 -3.53 -7.04
N GLY A 244 19.14 -2.88 -6.23
CA GLY A 244 19.17 -3.04 -4.77
C GLY A 244 19.07 -1.72 -4.02
N TRP A 245 19.26 -1.77 -2.70
CA TRP A 245 19.15 -0.58 -1.84
C TRP A 245 20.15 0.53 -2.21
N LYS A 246 21.35 0.17 -2.68
CA LYS A 246 22.33 1.16 -3.15
C LYS A 246 21.83 1.98 -4.34
N ASP A 247 21.09 1.36 -5.26
CA ASP A 247 20.47 2.05 -6.39
C ASP A 247 19.37 2.99 -5.92
N VAL A 248 18.56 2.57 -4.93
CA VAL A 248 17.54 3.42 -4.29
C VAL A 248 18.19 4.68 -3.70
N VAL A 249 19.23 4.51 -2.88
CA VAL A 249 19.98 5.62 -2.28
C VAL A 249 20.63 6.50 -3.36
N GLY A 250 21.13 5.90 -4.44
CA GLY A 250 21.72 6.60 -5.57
C GLY A 250 20.71 7.49 -6.28
N ALA A 251 19.58 6.92 -6.70
CA ALA A 251 18.53 7.63 -7.41
C ALA A 251 17.84 8.70 -6.55
N LEU A 252 17.64 8.43 -5.26
CA LEU A 252 17.04 9.38 -4.32
C LEU A 252 17.83 10.69 -4.21
N LYS A 253 19.15 10.69 -4.47
CA LYS A 253 19.96 11.93 -4.46
C LYS A 253 19.60 12.88 -5.61
N SER A 254 19.21 12.33 -6.76
CA SER A 254 18.89 13.11 -7.97
C SER A 254 17.40 13.32 -8.19
N GLN A 255 16.54 12.63 -7.44
CA GLN A 255 15.09 12.71 -7.60
C GLN A 255 14.43 13.55 -6.48
N PRO A 256 13.34 14.26 -6.79
CA PRO A 256 12.79 14.54 -8.12
C PRO A 256 13.75 15.38 -8.98
N GLY A 257 13.66 15.26 -10.29
CA GLY A 257 14.36 16.15 -11.22
C GLY A 257 13.90 17.62 -11.09
N PRO A 258 14.66 18.60 -11.64
CA PRO A 258 14.34 20.03 -11.50
C PRO A 258 12.94 20.41 -12.00
N GLU A 259 12.52 19.84 -13.15
CA GLU A 259 11.21 20.12 -13.72
C GLU A 259 10.07 19.63 -12.83
N MET A 260 10.22 18.44 -12.26
CA MET A 260 9.24 17.89 -11.31
C MET A 260 9.25 18.70 -10.01
N MET A 261 10.43 19.10 -9.53
CA MET A 261 10.53 19.92 -8.32
C MET A 261 9.79 21.25 -8.41
N ASP A 262 9.71 21.86 -9.59
CA ASP A 262 8.97 23.11 -9.83
C ASP A 262 7.44 22.94 -9.86
N ARG A 263 6.96 21.70 -9.93
CA ARG A 263 5.53 21.33 -9.92
C ARG A 263 5.03 20.99 -8.52
N LEU A 264 5.92 20.57 -7.62
CA LEU A 264 5.55 20.13 -6.28
C LEU A 264 5.20 21.30 -5.35
N PRO A 265 4.19 21.18 -4.48
CA PRO A 265 3.97 22.09 -3.38
C PRO A 265 5.13 22.07 -2.38
N GLU A 266 5.42 23.20 -1.73
CA GLU A 266 6.58 23.34 -0.81
C GLU A 266 6.63 22.27 0.28
N TYR A 267 5.47 21.92 0.86
CA TYR A 267 5.40 20.88 1.88
C TYR A 267 5.76 19.48 1.37
N VAL A 268 5.57 19.19 0.07
CA VAL A 268 6.03 17.92 -0.52
C VAL A 268 7.55 17.97 -0.74
N LYS A 269 8.10 19.13 -1.13
CA LYS A 269 9.55 19.32 -1.27
C LYS A 269 10.28 19.07 0.05
N ASP A 270 9.80 19.69 1.12
CA ASP A 270 10.32 19.53 2.48
C ASP A 270 10.34 18.05 2.90
N ASN A 271 9.28 17.31 2.57
CA ASN A 271 9.10 15.90 2.89
C ASN A 271 10.10 14.99 2.16
N ILE A 272 10.42 15.29 0.90
CA ILE A 272 11.42 14.53 0.14
C ILE A 272 12.83 14.82 0.67
N GLU A 273 13.14 16.08 0.97
CA GLU A 273 14.42 16.45 1.58
C GLU A 273 14.60 15.80 2.96
N LEU A 274 13.52 15.67 3.72
CA LEU A 274 13.52 14.91 4.97
C LEU A 274 13.83 13.42 4.73
N ALA A 275 13.17 12.79 3.74
CA ALA A 275 13.44 11.40 3.38
C ALA A 275 14.89 11.17 2.91
N LYS A 276 15.44 12.08 2.10
CA LYS A 276 16.85 12.06 1.66
C LYS A 276 17.80 12.05 2.86
N LYS A 277 17.58 12.95 3.83
CA LYS A 277 18.40 13.04 5.05
C LYS A 277 18.29 11.78 5.90
N HIS A 278 17.08 11.26 6.07
CA HIS A 278 16.82 10.05 6.86
C HIS A 278 17.50 8.81 6.25
N VAL A 279 17.34 8.59 4.94
CA VAL A 279 18.00 7.49 4.24
C VAL A 279 19.53 7.63 4.30
N ALA A 280 20.06 8.85 4.19
CA ALA A 280 21.50 9.10 4.30
C ALA A 280 22.07 8.87 5.71
N SER A 281 21.26 9.06 6.76
CA SER A 281 21.69 8.84 8.15
C SER A 281 21.66 7.36 8.56
N GLY A 282 20.92 6.51 7.82
CA GLY A 282 20.72 5.10 8.18
C GLY A 282 19.92 4.93 9.47
N GLU A 283 19.10 5.93 9.84
CA GLU A 283 18.19 5.84 10.97
C GLU A 283 17.12 4.75 10.71
N GLY A 284 16.59 4.15 11.78
CA GLY A 284 15.54 3.14 11.67
C GLY A 284 14.20 3.74 11.25
N SER A 285 13.34 2.89 10.70
CA SER A 285 12.00 3.25 10.23
C SER A 285 11.14 3.92 11.30
N TRP A 286 10.45 4.99 10.93
CA TRP A 286 9.56 5.78 11.77
C TRP A 286 8.21 5.09 11.94
N ASP A 287 7.62 5.23 13.13
CA ASP A 287 6.24 4.84 13.39
C ASP A 287 5.24 5.83 12.78
N SER A 288 3.97 5.43 12.69
CA SER A 288 2.91 6.28 12.15
C SER A 288 2.69 7.58 12.91
N LYS A 289 2.90 7.59 14.23
CA LYS A 289 2.81 8.80 15.05
C LYS A 289 3.85 9.84 14.61
N ARG A 290 5.10 9.43 14.46
CA ARG A 290 6.19 10.30 14.03
C ARG A 290 6.01 10.74 12.57
N LEU A 291 5.60 9.84 11.68
CA LEU A 291 5.25 10.20 10.31
C LEU A 291 4.17 11.29 10.29
N ALA A 292 3.10 11.16 11.07
CA ALA A 292 2.03 12.14 11.15
C ALA A 292 2.47 13.49 11.74
N SER A 293 3.31 13.49 12.79
CA SER A 293 3.70 14.71 13.49
C SER A 293 4.88 15.46 12.85
N GLU A 294 5.79 14.75 12.18
CA GLU A 294 7.02 15.33 11.62
C GLU A 294 6.95 15.45 10.10
N ALA A 295 6.72 14.34 9.38
CA ALA A 295 6.70 14.35 7.92
C ALA A 295 5.39 14.94 7.38
N PHE A 296 4.24 14.50 7.87
CA PHE A 296 2.93 14.87 7.34
C PHE A 296 2.18 15.84 8.25
N ARG A 297 2.91 16.73 8.95
CA ARG A 297 2.31 17.72 9.85
C ARG A 297 1.29 18.63 9.17
N TRP A 298 1.50 18.88 7.87
CA TRP A 298 0.61 19.69 7.03
C TRP A 298 -0.71 19.00 6.72
N ALA A 299 -0.80 17.69 6.95
CA ALA A 299 -1.93 16.84 6.58
C ALA A 299 -2.92 16.65 7.75
N SER A 300 -3.12 17.70 8.56
CA SER A 300 -4.12 17.71 9.64
C SER A 300 -5.45 18.28 9.15
N ILE A 301 -6.55 17.76 9.70
CA ILE A 301 -7.93 18.12 9.33
C ILE A 301 -8.23 19.63 9.55
N ASP A 302 -7.44 20.29 10.40
CA ASP A 302 -7.62 21.70 10.78
C ASP A 302 -6.85 22.70 9.90
N SER A 303 -6.29 22.29 8.75
CA SER A 303 -5.31 23.09 7.99
C SER A 303 -5.59 23.29 6.52
#